data_AF-A0A5E6N1J1-F1
#
_entry.id   AF-A0A5E6N1J1-F1
#
_cell.length_a   1.000
_cell.length_b   1.000
_cell.length_c   1.000
_cell.angle_alpha   90.00
_cell.angle_beta   90.00
_cell.angle_gamma   90.00
#
_symmetry.space_group_name_H-M   'P 1'
#
loop_
_entity.id
_entity.type
_entity.pdbx_description
1 polymer ?
#
loop_
_entity_poly.entity_id
_entity_poly.type
_entity_poly.pdbx_seq_one_letter_code
_entity_poly.pdbx_strand_id
1 'polypeptide(L)'
;MPNTPVLVGKGATGMVANDAVSDKQKTLAEQILGSVGEYFWVKEETMLDAVTALSGSGPAYFFLMIESMTNAGVGTRTRQTNR
;
A
#
# COMPACT_ATOMS: atom_id res chain seq x y z
N MET A 1 7.05 -7.15 1.22
CA MET A 1 7.18 -5.74 1.67
C MET A 1 5.81 -5.19 2.12
N PRO A 2 5.47 -5.23 3.43
CA PRO A 2 4.23 -4.64 3.96
C PRO A 2 4.30 -3.10 4.02
N ASN A 3 3.16 -2.40 3.94
CA ASN A 3 3.07 -0.92 3.97
C ASN A 3 2.24 -0.37 5.15
N THR A 4 2.28 0.95 5.41
CA THR A 4 1.66 1.61 6.58
C THR A 4 0.19 1.22 6.88
N PRO A 5 -0.69 0.99 5.88
CA PRO A 5 -2.05 0.49 6.09
C PRO A 5 -2.19 -0.89 6.75
N VAL A 6 -1.09 -1.64 6.91
CA VAL A 6 -1.03 -2.90 7.69
C VAL A 6 -1.58 -2.72 9.11
N LEU A 7 -1.36 -1.57 9.73
CA LEU A 7 -1.86 -1.25 11.07
C LEU A 7 -3.40 -1.25 11.17
N VAL A 8 -4.09 -1.12 10.04
CA VAL A 8 -5.56 -1.15 9.96
C VAL A 8 -6.07 -2.35 9.14
N GLY A 9 -5.23 -3.35 8.90
CA GLY A 9 -5.58 -4.56 8.15
C GLY A 9 -5.85 -4.32 6.67
N LYS A 10 -5.33 -3.23 6.10
CA LYS A 10 -5.48 -2.85 4.69
C LYS A 10 -4.14 -2.77 3.97
N GLY A 11 -3.17 -3.55 4.44
CA GLY A 11 -1.85 -3.65 3.83
C GLY A 11 -1.90 -4.18 2.40
N ALA A 12 -0.83 -3.92 1.65
CA ALA A 12 -0.56 -4.57 0.37
C ALA A 12 0.89 -5.05 0.36
N THR A 13 1.11 -6.35 0.13
CA THR A 13 2.43 -6.97 0.26
C THR A 13 2.82 -7.78 -0.97
N GLY A 14 3.91 -7.38 -1.65
CA GLY A 14 4.55 -8.25 -2.65
C GLY A 14 5.49 -9.26 -2.00
N MET A 15 5.47 -10.49 -2.55
CA MET A 15 6.24 -11.64 -2.10
C MET A 15 6.97 -12.30 -3.27
N VAL A 16 8.22 -12.73 -3.04
CA VAL A 16 8.99 -13.57 -3.95
C VAL A 16 9.57 -14.73 -3.15
N ALA A 17 9.75 -15.88 -3.78
CA ALA A 17 10.36 -17.05 -3.17
C ALA A 17 11.35 -17.66 -4.16
N ASN A 18 12.53 -18.05 -3.67
CA ASN A 18 13.51 -18.78 -4.47
C ASN A 18 13.21 -20.29 -4.48
N ASP A 19 13.98 -21.04 -5.27
CA ASP A 19 13.78 -22.48 -5.45
C ASP A 19 14.00 -23.33 -4.19
N ALA A 20 14.62 -22.75 -3.15
CA ALA A 20 14.81 -23.42 -1.87
C ALA A 20 13.55 -23.37 -0.97
N VAL A 21 12.56 -22.53 -1.30
CA VAL A 21 11.33 -22.39 -0.52
C VAL A 21 10.31 -23.43 -0.93
N SER A 22 9.94 -24.29 0.02
CA SER A 22 8.87 -25.28 -0.16
C SER A 22 7.47 -24.64 -0.21
N ASP A 23 6.51 -25.35 -0.79
CA ASP A 23 5.12 -24.88 -0.84
C ASP A 23 4.52 -24.68 0.55
N LYS A 24 4.91 -25.50 1.53
CA LYS A 24 4.49 -25.32 2.94
C LYS A 24 4.95 -23.98 3.51
N GLN A 25 6.17 -23.56 3.18
CA GLN A 25 6.70 -22.27 3.62
C GLN A 25 6.02 -21.10 2.88
N LYS A 26 5.67 -21.27 1.60
CA LYS A 26 4.87 -20.30 0.86
C LYS A 26 3.49 -20.12 1.49
N THR A 27 2.78 -21.20 1.76
CA THR A 27 1.45 -21.16 2.42
C THR A 27 1.52 -20.50 3.80
N LEU A 28 2.58 -20.76 4.57
CA LEU A 28 2.77 -20.08 5.86
C LEU A 28 2.93 -18.56 5.67
N ALA A 29 3.74 -18.13 4.70
CA ALA A 29 3.91 -16.71 4.40
C ALA A 29 2.59 -16.04 3.96
N GLU A 30 1.79 -16.72 3.14
CA GLU A 30 0.46 -16.28 2.72
C GLU A 30 -0.49 -16.09 3.91
N GLN A 31 -0.49 -17.02 4.86
CA GLN A 31 -1.33 -16.91 6.07
C GLN A 31 -0.95 -15.71 6.93
N ILE A 32 0.35 -15.48 7.10
CA ILE A 32 0.87 -14.37 7.93
C ILE A 32 0.58 -13.03 7.26
N LEU A 33 0.88 -12.90 5.97
CA LEU A 33 0.76 -11.62 5.27
C LEU A 33 -0.69 -11.32 4.85
N GLY A 34 -1.48 -12.35 4.58
CA GLY A 34 -2.92 -12.25 4.34
C GLY A 34 -3.72 -11.80 5.54
N SER A 35 -3.25 -12.02 6.78
CA SER A 35 -3.97 -11.56 7.97
C SER A 35 -3.93 -10.03 8.15
N VAL A 36 -3.05 -9.34 7.43
CA VAL A 36 -2.84 -7.89 7.55
C VAL A 36 -3.15 -7.11 6.27
N GLY A 37 -3.59 -7.80 5.21
CA GLY A 37 -3.96 -7.17 3.95
C GLY A 37 -3.85 -8.09 2.74
N GLU A 38 -3.85 -7.48 1.56
CA GLU A 38 -3.69 -8.17 0.28
C GLU A 38 -2.24 -8.58 0.05
N TYR A 39 -2.02 -9.70 -0.63
CA TYR A 39 -0.70 -10.16 -1.02
C TYR A 39 -0.65 -10.58 -2.48
N PHE A 40 0.53 -10.53 -3.07
CA PHE A 40 0.75 -10.96 -4.45
C PHE A 40 2.15 -11.54 -4.65
N TRP A 41 2.20 -12.66 -5.37
CA TRP A 41 3.45 -13.30 -5.76
C TRP A 41 4.03 -12.63 -7.02
N VAL A 42 5.29 -12.22 -6.94
CA VAL A 42 6.06 -11.74 -8.10
C VAL A 42 7.00 -12.83 -8.58
N LYS A 43 7.26 -12.88 -9.89
CA LYS A 43 8.10 -13.91 -10.52
C LYS A 43 9.60 -13.69 -10.32
N GLU A 44 10.02 -12.42 -10.22
CA GLU A 44 11.41 -12.01 -10.13
C GLU A 44 11.59 -11.03 -8.97
N GLU A 45 12.71 -11.13 -8.28
CA GLU A 45 13.04 -10.26 -7.15
C GLU A 45 13.15 -8.78 -7.56
N THR A 46 13.59 -8.52 -8.80
CA THR A 46 13.66 -7.18 -9.41
C THR A 46 12.31 -6.47 -9.44
N MET A 47 11.20 -7.20 -9.46
CA MET A 47 9.86 -6.62 -9.41
C MET A 47 9.47 -6.13 -8.00
N LEU A 48 10.18 -6.58 -6.94
CA LEU A 48 9.94 -6.06 -5.59
C LEU A 48 10.36 -4.61 -5.43
N ASP A 49 11.30 -4.10 -6.24
CA ASP A 49 11.69 -2.68 -6.22
C ASP A 49 10.52 -1.80 -6.64
N ALA A 50 9.81 -2.17 -7.71
CA ALA A 50 8.62 -1.48 -8.17
C ALA A 50 7.48 -1.56 -7.14
N VAL A 51 7.27 -2.74 -6.54
CA VAL A 51 6.28 -2.93 -5.47
C VAL A 51 6.62 -2.07 -4.25
N THR A 52 7.90 -1.99 -3.89
CA THR A 52 8.38 -1.19 -2.75
C THR A 52 8.17 0.29 -3.00
N ALA A 53 8.55 0.78 -4.18
CA ALA A 53 8.34 2.17 -4.57
C ALA A 53 6.85 2.54 -4.50
N LEU A 54 5.97 1.69 -5.06
CA LEU A 54 4.53 1.96 -5.10
C LEU A 54 3.85 1.80 -3.73
N SER A 55 4.17 0.75 -2.98
CA SER A 55 3.52 0.47 -1.69
C SER A 55 3.96 1.44 -0.58
N GLY A 56 5.21 1.91 -0.63
CA GLY A 56 5.73 2.90 0.31
C GLY A 56 5.24 4.33 0.04
N SER A 57 5.20 4.75 -1.25
CA SER A 57 4.77 6.11 -1.63
C SER A 57 3.26 6.25 -1.86
N GLY A 58 2.55 5.17 -2.18
CA GLY A 58 1.13 5.16 -2.52
C GLY A 58 0.23 5.85 -1.48
N PRO A 59 0.33 5.50 -0.17
CA PRO A 59 -0.42 6.19 0.87
C PRO A 59 -0.11 7.69 0.95
N ALA A 60 1.14 8.09 0.75
CA ALA A 60 1.54 9.50 0.78
C ALA A 60 0.92 10.29 -0.38
N TYR A 61 0.90 9.73 -1.60
CA TYR A 61 0.24 10.37 -2.75
C TYR A 61 -1.27 10.50 -2.54
N PHE A 62 -1.91 9.48 -1.97
CA PHE A 62 -3.33 9.52 -1.68
C PHE A 62 -3.67 10.58 -0.62
N PHE A 63 -2.88 10.68 0.44
CA PHE A 63 -3.06 11.72 1.46
C PHE A 63 -2.84 13.12 0.89
N LEU A 64 -1.82 13.33 0.07
CA LEU A 64 -1.57 14.61 -0.59
C LEU A 64 -2.74 15.04 -1.50
N MET A 65 -3.34 14.09 -2.21
CA MET A 65 -4.51 14.34 -3.05
C MET A 65 -5.73 14.75 -2.20
N ILE A 66 -6.02 14.02 -1.12
CA ILE A 66 -7.11 14.36 -0.19
C ILE A 66 -6.88 15.73 0.46
N GLU A 67 -5.65 16.01 0.89
CA GLU A 67 -5.28 17.30 1.48
C GLU A 67 -5.53 18.44 0.48
N SER A 68 -5.11 18.27 -0.77
CA SER A 68 -5.33 19.26 -1.84
C SER A 68 -6.82 19.49 -2.10
N MET A 69 -7.63 18.42 -2.15
CA MET A 69 -9.08 18.53 -2.31
C MET A 69 -9.75 19.21 -1.12
N THR A 70 -9.31 18.89 0.10
CA THR A 70 -9.82 19.50 1.34
C THR A 70 -9.50 20.99 1.38
N ASN A 71 -8.26 21.38 1.06
CA ASN A 71 -7.83 22.77 0.98
C ASN A 71 -8.63 23.57 -0.06
N ALA A 72 -8.90 22.97 -1.23
CA ALA A 72 -9.74 23.58 -2.25
C ALA A 72 -11.18 23.79 -1.75
N GLY A 73 -11.77 22.79 -1.06
CA GLY A 73 -13.11 22.85 -0.48
C GLY A 73 -13.26 23.91 0.62
N VAL A 74 -12.28 24.01 1.53
CA VAL A 74 -12.24 25.07 2.55
C VAL A 74 -12.08 26.44 1.89
N GLY A 75 -11.21 26.55 0.89
CA GLY A 75 -11.01 27.79 0.12
C GLY A 75 -12.22 28.23 -0.70
N THR A 76 -13.09 27.31 -1.11
CA THR A 76 -14.37 27.64 -1.75
C THR A 76 -15.42 28.10 -0.74
N ARG A 77 -15.44 27.51 0.45
CA ARG A 77 -16.37 27.89 1.53
C ARG A 77 -16.08 29.27 2.11
N THR A 78 -14.80 29.64 2.26
CA THR A 78 -14.39 30.98 2.74
C THR A 78 -14.61 32.09 1.71
N ARG A 79 -14.69 31.78 0.41
CA ARG A 79 -15.01 32.76 -0.65
C ARG A 79 -16.50 33.03 -0.82
N GLN A 80 -17.39 32.14 -0.37
CA GLN A 80 -18.83 32.33 -0.49
C GLN A 80 -19.45 33.12 0.67
N THR A 81 -18.81 33.22 1.84
CA THR A 81 -19.31 33.98 3.00
C THR A 81 -18.90 35.45 3.02
N ASN A 82 -18.23 35.95 1.97
CA ASN A 82 -17.78 37.34 1.86
C ASN A 82 -18.44 38.10 0.68
N ARG A 83 -19.64 37.66 0.27
CA ARG A 83 -20.54 38.41 -0.61
C ARG A 83 -21.90 38.59 0.05
#